data_AF-A0A7L9C4Z7-F1
#
_entry.id   AF-A0A7L9C4Z7-F1
#
_cell.length_a   1.000
_cell.length_b   1.000
_cell.length_c   1.000
_cell.angle_alpha   90.00
_cell.angle_beta   90.00
_cell.angle_gamma   90.00
#
_symmetry.space_group_name_H-M   'P 1'
#
loop_
_entity.id
_entity.type
_entity.pdbx_description
1 polymer ?
#
loop_
_entity_poly.entity_id
_entity_poly.type
_entity_poly.pdbx_seq_one_letter_code
_entity_poly.pdbx_strand_id
1 'polypeptide(L)'
;MRDLRNAGFNVSWIPESGKDPGDDTIIKKAFEEGSILVTADKDFGELVFLHKKPHPAIIRLVDIPARVQGTVLLQLVDTHHSDIERHALITVEKYRVRVRILEKEDGN
;
A
#
# COMPACT_ATOMS: atom_id res chain seq x y z
N MET A 1 -13.44 -2.37 3.90
CA MET A 1 -13.33 -0.89 3.81
C MET A 1 -14.23 -0.14 4.79
N ARG A 2 -15.45 -0.61 5.10
CA ARG A 2 -16.29 0.00 6.16
C ARG A 2 -15.57 0.02 7.52
N ASP A 3 -14.85 -1.05 7.84
CA ASP A 3 -14.12 -1.19 9.11
C ASP A 3 -13.09 -0.07 9.30
N LEU A 4 -12.33 0.26 8.24
CA LEU A 4 -11.36 1.36 8.23
C LEU A 4 -12.05 2.71 8.46
N ARG A 5 -13.16 2.98 7.76
CA ARG A 5 -13.92 4.23 7.95
C ARG A 5 -14.46 4.35 9.37
N ASN A 6 -14.98 3.25 9.94
CA ASN A 6 -15.47 3.21 11.32
C ASN A 6 -14.37 3.43 12.35
N ALA A 7 -13.14 3.00 12.04
CA ALA A 7 -11.96 3.26 12.85
C ALA A 7 -11.38 4.68 12.65
N GLY A 8 -12.02 5.54 11.85
CA GLY A 8 -11.64 6.94 11.66
C GLY A 8 -10.66 7.20 10.51
N PHE A 9 -10.31 6.17 9.71
CA PHE A 9 -9.45 6.37 8.54
C PHE A 9 -10.20 7.04 7.38
N ASN A 10 -9.53 7.96 6.70
CA ASN A 10 -9.95 8.41 5.39
C ASN A 10 -9.64 7.33 4.35
N VAL A 11 -10.62 6.96 3.53
CA VAL A 11 -10.48 5.91 2.52
C VAL A 11 -10.96 6.44 1.17
N SER A 12 -10.07 6.46 0.18
CA SER A 12 -10.40 6.72 -1.22
C SER A 12 -10.27 5.44 -2.03
N TRP A 13 -11.24 5.18 -2.91
CA TRP A 13 -11.11 4.11 -3.91
C TRP A 13 -10.81 4.75 -5.27
N ILE A 14 -9.81 4.22 -5.97
CA ILE A 14 -9.45 4.66 -7.31
C ILE A 14 -10.08 3.65 -8.29
N PRO A 15 -11.19 4.00 -8.96
CA PRO A 15 -11.81 3.12 -9.95
C PRO A 15 -10.93 2.97 -11.19
N GLU A 16 -10.95 1.77 -11.78
CA GLU A 16 -10.44 1.54 -13.15
C GLU A 16 -11.29 2.26 -14.21
N SER A 17 -12.56 2.54 -13.91
CA SER A 17 -13.50 3.18 -14.83
C SER A 17 -13.35 4.71 -14.84
N GLY A 18 -12.46 5.20 -15.69
CA GLY A 18 -12.17 6.61 -15.94
C GLY A 18 -11.01 6.74 -16.93
N LYS A 19 -10.47 7.94 -17.14
CA LYS A 19 -9.14 8.07 -17.76
C LYS A 19 -8.14 7.54 -16.74
N ASP A 20 -7.54 6.38 -17.02
CA ASP A 20 -6.52 5.78 -16.18
C ASP A 20 -5.44 6.84 -15.87
N PRO A 21 -5.29 7.25 -14.60
CA PRO A 21 -4.28 8.23 -14.22
C PRO A 21 -2.86 7.67 -14.38
N GLY A 22 -2.71 6.35 -14.48
CA GLY A 22 -1.44 5.63 -14.51
C GLY A 22 -0.84 5.46 -13.11
N ASP A 23 -0.08 4.38 -12.94
CA ASP A 23 0.50 3.99 -11.66
C ASP A 23 1.37 5.08 -11.02
N ASP A 24 2.21 5.75 -11.83
CA ASP A 24 3.06 6.86 -11.36
C ASP A 24 2.23 7.99 -10.71
N THR A 25 1.07 8.32 -11.29
CA THR A 25 0.19 9.36 -10.74
C THR A 25 -0.47 8.91 -9.44
N ILE A 26 -0.89 7.64 -9.37
CA ILE A 26 -1.49 7.05 -8.16
C ILE A 26 -0.47 7.01 -7.03
N ILE A 27 0.74 6.52 -7.31
CA ILE A 27 1.86 6.45 -6.36
C ILE A 27 2.19 7.85 -5.85
N LYS A 28 2.37 8.82 -6.76
CA LYS A 28 2.69 10.20 -6.39
C LYS A 28 1.63 10.81 -5.50
N LYS A 29 0.36 10.68 -5.86
CA LYS A 29 -0.75 11.22 -5.08
C LYS A 29 -0.78 10.61 -3.67
N ALA A 30 -0.71 9.28 -3.57
CA ALA A 30 -0.73 8.60 -2.28
C ALA A 30 0.46 9.00 -1.40
N PHE A 31 1.65 9.18 -2.00
CA PHE A 31 2.82 9.69 -1.29
C PHE A 31 2.64 11.12 -0.78
N GLU A 32 2.16 12.04 -1.62
CA GLU A 32 1.93 13.45 -1.25
C GLU A 32 0.85 13.60 -0.18
N GLU A 33 -0.18 12.74 -0.18
CA GLU A 33 -1.25 12.72 0.82
C GLU A 33 -0.87 11.96 2.10
N GLY A 34 0.34 11.37 2.19
CA GLY A 34 0.74 10.53 3.32
C GLY A 34 -0.12 9.28 3.48
N SER A 35 -0.74 8.82 2.40
CA SER A 35 -1.66 7.68 2.37
C SER A 35 -0.93 6.37 2.14
N ILE A 36 -1.51 5.27 2.63
CA ILE A 36 -1.07 3.91 2.30
C ILE A 36 -1.76 3.46 1.00
N LEU A 37 -0.99 3.01 0.02
CA LEU A 37 -1.55 2.46 -1.21
C LEU A 37 -1.86 0.98 -1.01
N VAL A 38 -3.13 0.59 -1.17
CA VAL A 38 -3.58 -0.80 -1.07
C VAL A 38 -3.95 -1.32 -2.46
N THR A 39 -3.37 -2.45 -2.86
CA THR A 39 -3.61 -3.04 -4.20
C THR A 39 -3.63 -4.57 -4.17
N ALA A 40 -4.20 -5.20 -5.19
CA ALA A 40 -4.02 -6.63 -5.46
C ALA A 40 -2.93 -6.89 -6.52
N ASP A 41 -2.62 -5.87 -7.31
CA ASP A 41 -1.71 -5.92 -8.44
C ASP A 41 -0.25 -6.05 -7.97
N LYS A 42 0.51 -6.90 -8.65
CA LYS A 42 1.94 -7.12 -8.39
C LYS A 42 2.81 -6.02 -9.00
N ASP A 43 2.32 -5.34 -10.03
CA ASP A 43 3.12 -4.46 -10.88
C ASP A 43 3.47 -3.14 -10.15
N PHE A 44 2.62 -2.65 -9.25
CA PHE A 44 2.96 -1.56 -8.32
C PHE A 44 4.21 -1.84 -7.48
N GLY A 45 4.38 -3.10 -7.06
CA GLY A 45 5.58 -3.52 -6.32
C GLY A 45 6.81 -3.50 -7.23
N GLU A 46 6.69 -3.96 -8.47
CA GLU A 46 7.81 -3.91 -9.42
C GLU A 46 8.20 -2.46 -9.75
N LEU A 47 7.22 -1.57 -9.94
CA LEU A 47 7.45 -0.16 -10.25
C LEU A 47 8.25 0.58 -9.18
N VAL A 48 7.91 0.42 -7.90
CA VAL A 48 8.65 1.10 -6.83
C VAL A 48 10.05 0.54 -6.64
N PHE A 49 10.25 -0.77 -6.83
CA PHE A 49 11.57 -1.41 -6.74
C PHE A 49 12.48 -1.03 -7.91
N LEU A 50 11.95 -0.95 -9.13
CA LEU A 50 12.74 -0.65 -10.33
C LEU A 50 13.12 0.82 -10.44
N HIS A 51 12.22 1.74 -10.04
CA HIS A 51 12.42 3.16 -10.29
C HIS A 51 13.04 3.95 -9.14
N LYS A 52 13.17 3.36 -7.93
CA LYS A 52 13.74 4.00 -6.72
C LYS A 52 13.19 5.43 -6.45
N LYS A 53 11.97 5.73 -6.90
CA LYS A 53 11.31 7.03 -6.69
C LYS A 53 10.69 7.07 -5.28
N PRO A 54 10.45 8.25 -4.70
CA PRO A 54 9.61 8.36 -3.52
C PRO A 54 8.25 7.70 -3.75
N HIS A 55 7.81 6.86 -2.81
CA HIS A 55 6.58 6.10 -2.89
C HIS A 55 5.95 5.99 -1.50
N PRO A 56 4.62 5.82 -1.40
CA PRO A 56 3.97 5.54 -0.13
C PRO A 56 4.36 4.15 0.38
N ALA A 57 3.97 3.80 1.61
CA ALA A 57 3.85 2.39 1.96
C ALA A 57 2.84 1.72 1.03
N ILE A 58 3.16 0.51 0.58
CA ILE A 58 2.30 -0.27 -0.31
C ILE A 58 1.90 -1.56 0.39
N ILE A 59 0.60 -1.81 0.51
CA ILE A 59 0.07 -3.08 0.99
C ILE A 59 -0.53 -3.82 -0.20
N ARG A 60 0.10 -4.93 -0.57
CA ARG A 60 -0.43 -5.85 -1.58
C ARG A 60 -1.22 -6.97 -0.91
N LEU A 61 -2.50 -7.08 -1.21
CA LEU A 61 -3.38 -8.14 -0.73
C LEU A 61 -3.48 -9.26 -1.77
N VAL A 62 -3.03 -10.46 -1.42
CA VAL A 62 -3.04 -11.63 -2.31
C VAL A 62 -4.09 -12.63 -1.84
N ASP A 63 -5.10 -12.86 -2.68
CA ASP A 63 -6.21 -13.79 -2.41
C ASP A 63 -6.96 -13.53 -1.09
N ILE A 64 -6.97 -12.27 -0.63
CA ILE A 64 -7.69 -11.86 0.58
C ILE A 64 -9.13 -11.44 0.20
N PRO A 65 -10.17 -12.15 0.67
CA PRO A 65 -11.55 -11.82 0.34
C PRO A 65 -11.93 -10.40 0.78
N ALA A 66 -12.59 -9.63 -0.08
CA ALA A 66 -12.98 -8.24 0.17
C ALA A 66 -13.67 -8.01 1.53
N ARG A 67 -14.48 -8.98 1.99
CA ARG A 67 -15.19 -8.96 3.27
C ARG A 67 -14.29 -8.93 4.51
N VAL A 68 -13.05 -9.43 4.42
CA VAL A 68 -12.10 -9.45 5.55
C VAL A 68 -10.96 -8.42 5.39
N GLN A 69 -10.81 -7.81 4.22
CA GLN A 69 -9.71 -6.87 3.96
C GLN A 69 -9.68 -5.71 4.96
N GLY A 70 -10.83 -5.20 5.38
CA GLY A 70 -10.87 -4.09 6.37
C GLY A 70 -10.24 -4.47 7.70
N THR A 71 -10.64 -5.61 8.28
CA THR A 71 -10.07 -6.13 9.53
C THR A 71 -8.59 -6.46 9.39
N VAL A 72 -8.20 -7.08 8.27
CA VAL A 72 -6.79 -7.39 7.98
C VAL A 72 -5.94 -6.12 7.93
N LEU A 73 -6.41 -5.08 7.25
CA LEU A 73 -5.70 -3.80 7.14
C LEU A 73 -5.58 -3.10 8.49
N LEU A 74 -6.62 -3.12 9.32
CA LEU A 74 -6.56 -2.56 10.68
C LEU A 74 -5.48 -3.24 11.53
N GLN A 75 -5.46 -4.57 11.53
CA GLN A 75 -4.44 -5.33 12.25
C GLN A 75 -3.04 -5.08 11.69
N LEU A 76 -2.91 -4.97 10.36
CA LEU A 76 -1.62 -4.71 9.73
C LEU A 76 -1.07 -3.33 10.10
N VAL A 77 -1.91 -2.29 10.09
CA VAL A 77 -1.49 -0.93 10.46
C VAL A 77 -1.01 -0.86 11.91
N ASP A 78 -1.68 -1.58 12.82
CA ASP A 78 -1.29 -1.66 14.23
C ASP A 78 0.05 -2.42 14.42
N THR A 79 0.21 -3.55 13.73
CA THR A 79 1.37 -4.45 13.93
C THR A 79 2.61 -4.07 13.12
N HIS A 80 2.46 -3.31 12.03
CA HIS A 80 3.54 -2.93 11.10
C HIS A 80 3.69 -1.42 10.94
N HIS A 81 3.28 -0.63 11.94
CA HIS A 81 3.37 0.84 11.89
C HIS A 81 4.77 1.35 11.49
N SER A 82 5.82 0.82 12.11
CA SER A 82 7.21 1.21 11.84
C SER A 82 7.68 0.82 10.43
N ASP A 83 7.16 -0.28 9.86
CA ASP A 83 7.44 -0.63 8.47
C ASP A 83 6.71 0.32 7.49
N ILE A 84 5.48 0.71 7.83
CA ILE A 84 4.68 1.68 7.07
C ILE A 84 5.35 3.06 7.06
N GLU A 85 5.84 3.55 8.20
CA GLU A 85 6.59 4.80 8.29
C GLU A 85 7.87 4.79 7.43
N ARG A 86 8.46 3.61 7.25
CA ARG A 86 9.62 3.39 6.36
C ARG A 86 9.23 3.14 4.91
N HIS A 87 7.96 3.37 4.56
CA HIS A 87 7.41 3.21 3.22
C HIS A 87 7.55 1.78 2.69
N ALA A 88 7.51 0.76 3.53
CA ALA A 88 7.73 -0.62 3.10
C ALA A 88 6.70 -1.11 2.05
N LEU A 89 7.12 -2.08 1.23
CA LEU A 89 6.23 -2.95 0.49
C LEU A 89 5.86 -4.14 1.38
N ILE A 90 4.58 -4.22 1.76
CA ILE A 90 4.04 -5.29 2.58
C ILE A 90 3.13 -6.16 1.72
N THR A 91 3.48 -7.43 1.53
CA THR A 91 2.61 -8.41 0.86
C THR A 91 1.90 -9.27 1.89
N VAL A 92 0.57 -9.27 1.85
CA VAL A 92 -0.28 -10.04 2.76
C VAL A 92 -0.92 -11.18 1.97
N GLU A 93 -0.53 -12.40 2.29
CA GLU A 93 -1.11 -13.65 1.83
C GLU A 93 -1.88 -14.30 2.98
N LYS A 94 -2.71 -15.31 2.69
CA LYS A 94 -3.57 -15.98 3.68
C LYS A 94 -2.87 -16.41 4.99
N TYR A 95 -1.61 -16.82 4.92
CA TYR A 95 -0.86 -17.35 6.06
C TYR A 95 0.51 -16.69 6.26
N ARG A 96 0.75 -15.56 5.59
CA ARG A 96 2.09 -15.00 5.52
C ARG A 96 2.05 -13.51 5.23
N VAL A 97 2.83 -12.76 5.98
CA VAL A 97 3.16 -11.36 5.70
C VAL A 97 4.62 -11.30 5.29
N ARG A 98 4.91 -10.63 4.18
CA ARG A 98 6.28 -10.32 3.74
C ARG A 98 6.47 -8.82 3.78
N VAL A 99 7.49 -8.36 4.47
CA VAL A 99 7.89 -6.95 4.51
C VAL A 99 9.17 -6.80 3.71
N ARG A 100 9.23 -5.77 2.86
CA ARG A 100 10.46 -5.35 2.19
C ARG A 100 10.61 -3.84 2.34
N ILE A 101 11.71 -3.41 2.94
CA ILE A 101 12.08 -2.00 2.95
C ILE A 101 12.98 -1.73 1.76
N LEU A 102 12.67 -0.66 1.03
CA LEU A 102 13.55 -0.09 0.03
C LEU A 102 14.50 0.86 0.77
N GLU A 103 15.74 0.44 0.94
CA GLU A 103 16.77 1.33 1.50
C GLU A 103 16.98 2.50 0.54
N LYS A 104 17.01 3.72 1.08
CA LYS A 104 17.61 4.82 0.35
C LYS A 104 19.09 4.48 0.24
N GLU A 105 19.65 4.52 -0.96
CA GLU A 105 21.10 4.72 -1.05
C GLU A 105 21.35 6.05 -0.35
N ASP A 106 22.04 5.99 0.80
CA ASP A 106 22.69 7.16 1.35
C ASP A 106 23.58 7.70 0.23
N GLY A 107 23.17 8.84 -0.34
CA GLY A 107 23.92 9.49 -1.41
C GLY A 107 25.33 9.75 -0.92
N ASN A 108 26.29 9.04 -1.51
CA ASN A 108 27.70 9.38 -1.43
C ASN A 108 28.01 10.57 -2.36
#